data_AF-A0A0B2PA02-F1
#
_entry.id   AF-A0A0B2PA02-F1
#
_cell.length_a   1.000
_cell.length_b   1.000
_cell.length_c   1.000
_cell.angle_alpha   90.00
_cell.angle_beta   90.00
_cell.angle_gamma   90.00
#
_symmetry.space_group_name_H-M   'P 1'
#
loop_
_entity.id
_entity.type
_entity.pdbx_description
1 polymer ?
#
loop_
_entity_poly.entity_id
_entity_poly.type
_entity_poly.pdbx_seq_one_letter_code
_entity_poly.pdbx_strand_id
1 'polypeptide(L)'
;PSKKETDLHLARFLDIFRKLEITMPFGEALQEMPLYSKFLKDMLTRKHKYIHQENIVVEGNCSAVTQKILPPKHKDPGSVTIPCSIGEVIVGKALIDLGASINLMQLSMCRRLGELEIMPTKMTLQLFDRSITRPYGVIEDVLV
;
A
#
# COMPACT_ATOMS: atom_id res chain seq x y z
N PRO A 1 30.82 23.42 44.51
CA PRO A 1 30.79 22.28 43.57
C PRO A 1 31.70 22.54 42.36
N SER A 2 32.48 21.53 41.94
CA SER A 2 33.33 21.68 40.74
C SER A 2 32.47 21.62 39.47
N LYS A 3 32.96 22.21 38.36
CA LYS A 3 32.27 22.18 37.05
C LYS A 3 31.94 20.74 36.59
N LYS A 4 32.78 19.78 36.95
CA LYS A 4 32.58 18.35 36.62
C LYS A 4 31.43 17.71 37.41
N GLU A 5 31.22 18.11 38.66
CA GLU A 5 30.09 17.62 39.46
C GLU A 5 28.77 18.20 38.96
N THR A 6 28.74 19.46 38.54
CA THR A 6 27.53 20.08 37.98
C THR A 6 27.12 19.43 36.65
N ASP A 7 28.08 19.12 35.78
CA ASP A 7 27.81 18.46 34.50
C ASP A 7 27.27 17.03 34.71
N LEU A 8 27.80 16.31 35.71
CA LEU A 8 27.32 14.97 36.07
C LEU A 8 25.89 15.00 36.62
N HIS A 9 25.56 15.98 37.47
CA HIS A 9 24.20 16.15 37.98
C HIS A 9 23.21 16.52 36.88
N LEU A 10 23.61 17.38 35.94
CA LEU A 10 22.79 17.76 34.80
C LEU A 10 22.53 16.58 33.86
N ALA A 11 23.55 15.75 33.61
CA ALA A 11 23.40 14.52 32.82
C ALA A 11 22.40 13.54 33.46
N ARG A 12 22.48 13.33 34.79
CA ARG A 12 21.50 12.50 35.51
C ARG A 12 20.09 13.06 35.47
N PHE A 13 19.94 14.38 35.61
CA PHE A 13 18.64 15.04 35.51
C PHE A 13 18.00 14.81 34.14
N LEU A 14 18.76 14.96 33.05
CA LEU A 14 18.27 14.71 31.69
C LEU A 14 17.89 13.24 31.46
N ASP A 15 18.61 12.28 32.07
CA ASP A 15 18.27 10.86 31.98
C ASP A 15 16.91 10.56 32.64
N ILE A 16 16.63 11.19 33.77
CA ILE A 16 15.32 11.09 34.45
C ILE A 16 14.25 11.79 33.61
N PHE A 17 14.53 12.98 33.12
CA PHE A 17 13.57 13.78 32.35
C PHE A 17 13.17 13.11 31.03
N ARG A 18 14.09 12.39 30.37
CA ARG A 18 13.79 11.61 29.14
C ARG A 18 12.81 10.47 29.36
N LYS A 19 12.69 9.96 30.59
CA LYS A 19 11.76 8.88 30.95
C LYS A 19 10.39 9.40 31.36
N LEU A 20 10.22 10.73 31.45
CA LEU A 20 8.96 11.35 31.78
C LEU A 20 8.03 11.26 30.57
N GLU A 21 6.93 10.52 30.71
CA GLU A 21 5.85 10.49 29.74
C GLU A 21 4.72 11.42 30.21
N ILE A 22 4.28 12.30 29.32
CA ILE A 22 3.15 13.20 29.57
C ILE A 22 2.02 12.81 28.62
N THR A 23 0.91 12.36 29.18
CA THR A 23 -0.31 12.10 28.42
C THR A 23 -1.14 13.37 28.36
N MET A 24 -1.23 13.97 27.17
CA MET A 24 -2.10 15.11 26.93
C MET A 24 -2.84 14.96 25.61
N PRO A 25 -4.06 15.52 25.48
CA PRO A 25 -4.75 15.55 24.20
C PRO A 25 -3.90 16.24 23.12
N PHE A 26 -3.81 15.62 21.95
CA PHE A 26 -2.97 16.12 20.86
C PHE A 26 -3.31 17.56 20.44
N GLY A 27 -4.60 17.93 20.50
CA GLY A 27 -5.04 19.29 20.21
C GLY A 27 -4.48 20.34 21.18
N GLU A 28 -4.40 20.00 22.46
CA GLU A 28 -3.82 20.87 23.50
C GLU A 28 -2.30 20.97 23.34
N ALA A 29 -1.63 19.84 23.04
CA ALA A 29 -0.19 19.84 22.77
C ALA A 29 0.18 20.77 21.61
N LEU A 30 -0.65 20.78 20.56
CA LEU A 30 -0.44 21.65 19.41
C LEU A 30 -0.68 23.13 19.71
N GLN A 31 -1.55 23.48 20.66
CA GLN A 31 -1.75 24.87 21.08
C GLN A 31 -0.50 25.42 21.78
N GLU A 32 0.15 24.58 22.61
CA GLU A 32 1.39 24.92 23.30
C GLU A 32 2.63 24.90 22.39
N MET A 33 2.52 24.37 21.16
CA MET A 33 3.62 24.26 20.20
C MET A 33 3.33 25.02 18.88
N PRO A 34 3.42 26.37 18.87
CA PRO A 34 3.02 27.19 17.73
C PRO A 34 3.73 26.87 16.41
N LEU A 35 5.01 26.47 16.46
CA LEU A 35 5.78 26.10 15.28
C LEU A 35 5.26 24.82 14.62
N TYR A 36 4.96 23.80 15.43
CA TYR A 36 4.39 22.54 14.95
C TYR A 36 2.96 22.72 14.43
N SER A 37 2.14 23.51 15.14
CA SER A 37 0.79 23.87 14.70
C SER A 37 0.81 24.56 13.34
N LYS A 38 1.69 25.56 13.15
CA LYS A 38 1.88 26.24 11.86
C LYS A 38 2.33 25.28 10.76
N PHE A 39 3.30 24.41 11.04
CA PHE A 39 3.79 23.42 10.08
C PHE A 39 2.67 22.46 9.62
N LEU A 40 1.91 21.89 10.55
CA LEU A 40 0.78 21.00 10.23
C LEU A 40 -0.29 21.74 9.44
N LYS A 41 -0.61 22.98 9.81
CA LYS A 41 -1.55 23.82 9.09
C LYS A 41 -1.09 24.10 7.66
N ASP A 42 0.19 24.43 7.46
CA ASP A 42 0.76 24.67 6.14
C ASP A 42 0.75 23.40 5.28
N MET A 43 1.06 22.24 5.87
CA MET A 43 0.99 20.94 5.20
C MET A 43 -0.43 20.60 4.74
N LEU A 44 -1.42 20.76 5.63
CA LEU A 44 -2.83 20.52 5.31
C LEU A 44 -3.37 21.51 4.28
N THR A 45 -2.97 22.78 4.38
CA THR A 45 -3.39 23.84 3.44
C THR A 45 -2.75 23.64 2.06
N ARG A 46 -1.49 23.20 1.98
CA ARG A 46 -0.86 22.81 0.70
C ARG A 46 -1.56 21.62 0.08
N LYS A 47 -1.86 20.57 0.85
CA LYS A 47 -2.65 19.42 0.38
C LYS A 47 -4.02 19.86 -0.15
N HIS A 48 -4.67 20.80 0.54
CA HIS A 48 -5.95 21.36 0.10
C HIS A 48 -5.81 22.23 -1.16
N LYS A 49 -4.70 22.96 -1.34
CA LYS A 49 -4.40 23.68 -2.60
C LYS A 49 -4.23 22.72 -3.77
N TYR A 50 -3.54 21.59 -3.61
CA TYR A 50 -3.49 20.56 -4.66
C TYR A 50 -4.89 20.05 -5.01
N ILE A 51 -5.75 19.79 -4.01
CA ILE A 51 -7.11 19.29 -4.24
C ILE A 51 -8.05 20.35 -4.87
N HIS A 52 -7.86 21.65 -4.61
CA HIS A 52 -8.72 22.72 -5.13
C HIS A 52 -8.16 23.47 -6.35
N GLN A 53 -6.87 23.36 -6.67
CA GLN A 53 -6.28 23.91 -7.90
C GLN A 53 -6.34 22.94 -9.07
N GLU A 54 -6.91 21.74 -8.91
CA GLU A 54 -7.24 20.85 -10.03
C GLU A 54 -8.50 21.34 -10.79
N ASN A 55 -8.47 22.56 -11.31
CA ASN A 55 -8.97 22.77 -12.66
C ASN A 55 -7.81 22.46 -13.60
N ILE A 56 -7.50 21.17 -13.73
CA ILE A 56 -6.61 20.70 -14.78
C ILE A 56 -7.37 20.96 -16.08
N VAL A 57 -6.88 21.87 -16.92
CA VAL A 57 -7.31 21.91 -18.32
C VAL A 57 -6.94 20.55 -18.89
N VAL A 58 -7.95 19.71 -19.10
CA VAL A 58 -7.77 18.38 -19.65
C VAL A 58 -7.41 18.54 -21.12
N GLU A 59 -6.12 18.69 -21.40
CA GLU A 59 -5.62 18.62 -22.75
C GLU A 59 -5.56 17.15 -23.16
N GLY A 60 -6.58 16.74 -23.91
CA GLY A 60 -6.50 15.64 -24.85
C GLY A 60 -6.71 14.21 -24.35
N ASN A 61 -6.50 13.86 -23.07
CA ASN A 61 -6.56 12.45 -22.64
C ASN A 61 -7.26 12.23 -21.29
N CYS A 62 -8.53 12.62 -21.16
CA CYS A 62 -9.36 12.22 -20.01
C CYS A 62 -9.78 10.75 -20.11
N SER A 63 -9.95 10.10 -18.95
CA SER A 63 -10.51 8.74 -18.90
C SER A 63 -11.87 8.67 -19.61
N ALA A 64 -12.15 7.54 -20.29
CA ALA A 64 -13.41 7.30 -21.03
C ALA A 64 -14.67 7.49 -20.16
N VAL A 65 -14.53 7.36 -18.84
CA VAL A 65 -15.59 7.58 -17.84
C VAL A 65 -16.07 9.04 -17.85
N THR A 66 -15.16 10.00 -18.03
CA THR A 66 -15.47 11.45 -17.97
C THR A 66 -16.01 11.97 -19.30
N GLN A 67 -15.51 11.46 -20.43
CA GLN A 67 -15.90 11.96 -21.75
C GLN A 67 -17.24 11.40 -22.25
N LYS A 68 -17.77 10.31 -21.66
CA LYS A 68 -18.92 9.52 -22.18
C LYS A 68 -18.79 9.05 -23.65
N ILE A 69 -17.72 9.44 -24.32
CA ILE A 69 -17.25 8.93 -25.58
C ILE A 69 -16.43 7.71 -25.22
N LEU A 70 -17.06 6.54 -25.32
CA LEU A 70 -16.32 5.29 -25.29
C LEU A 70 -15.37 5.33 -26.50
N PRO A 71 -14.05 5.26 -26.32
CA PRO A 71 -13.17 5.03 -27.46
C PRO A 71 -13.64 3.77 -28.18
N PRO A 72 -13.48 3.69 -29.52
CA PRO A 72 -13.88 2.51 -30.28
C PRO A 72 -13.35 1.27 -29.57
N LYS A 73 -14.26 0.39 -29.13
CA LYS A 73 -13.87 -0.83 -28.44
C LYS A 73 -13.11 -1.67 -29.47
N HIS A 74 -11.78 -1.59 -29.45
CA HIS A 74 -10.95 -2.57 -30.12
C HIS A 74 -11.39 -3.92 -29.58
N LYS A 75 -11.59 -4.91 -30.47
CA LYS A 75 -11.88 -6.27 -30.03
C LYS A 75 -10.83 -6.62 -28.98
N ASP A 76 -11.32 -7.02 -27.82
CA ASP A 76 -10.44 -7.57 -26.79
C ASP A 76 -9.59 -8.64 -27.49
N PRO A 77 -8.24 -8.55 -27.47
CA PRO A 77 -7.39 -9.55 -28.10
C PRO A 77 -7.65 -10.97 -27.60
N GLY A 78 -8.47 -11.11 -26.57
CA GLY A 78 -8.76 -12.35 -25.87
C GLY A 78 -7.80 -12.50 -24.70
N SER A 79 -7.91 -13.61 -23.99
CA SER A 79 -6.94 -13.98 -22.96
C SER A 79 -5.53 -14.06 -23.56
N VAL A 80 -4.65 -13.15 -23.16
CA VAL A 80 -3.22 -13.25 -23.52
C VAL A 80 -2.56 -14.24 -22.57
N THR A 81 -1.87 -15.23 -23.14
CA THR A 81 -1.11 -16.19 -22.35
C THR A 81 0.37 -16.12 -22.71
N ILE A 82 1.22 -16.22 -21.70
CA ILE A 82 2.68 -16.34 -21.89
C ILE A 82 3.16 -17.70 -21.44
N PRO A 83 4.19 -18.26 -22.08
CA PRO A 83 4.89 -19.39 -21.54
C PRO A 83 5.49 -19.05 -20.17
N CYS A 84 5.32 -19.92 -19.19
CA CYS A 84 5.94 -19.75 -17.88
C CYS A 84 6.34 -21.09 -17.24
N SER A 85 7.31 -20.97 -16.34
CA SER A 85 7.73 -21.97 -15.37
C SER A 85 7.54 -21.39 -13.98
N ILE A 86 7.47 -22.24 -12.96
CA ILE A 86 7.52 -21.81 -11.57
C ILE A 86 8.58 -22.68 -10.90
N GLY A 87 9.68 -22.05 -10.49
CA GLY A 87 10.94 -22.76 -10.22
C GLY A 87 11.31 -23.64 -11.41
N GLU A 88 11.50 -24.94 -11.15
CA GLU A 88 11.84 -25.94 -12.17
C GLU A 88 10.61 -26.55 -12.87
N VAL A 89 9.39 -26.24 -12.43
CA VAL A 89 8.17 -26.86 -12.97
C VAL A 89 7.65 -26.07 -14.16
N ILE A 90 7.61 -26.72 -15.33
CA ILE A 90 7.02 -26.16 -16.54
C ILE A 90 5.50 -26.12 -16.39
N VAL A 91 4.93 -24.91 -16.33
CA VAL A 91 3.49 -24.66 -16.25
C VAL A 91 2.85 -24.66 -17.64
N GLY A 92 3.64 -24.34 -18.67
CA GLY A 92 3.20 -24.32 -20.05
C GLY A 92 2.78 -22.92 -20.46
N LYS A 93 1.56 -22.49 -20.09
CA LYS A 93 1.05 -21.14 -20.41
C LYS A 93 0.29 -20.56 -19.21
N ALA A 94 0.60 -19.34 -18.80
CA ALA A 94 -0.13 -18.57 -17.80
C ALA A 94 -0.88 -17.41 -18.43
N LEU A 95 -2.05 -17.09 -17.87
CA LEU A 95 -2.84 -15.91 -18.24
C LEU A 95 -2.18 -14.65 -17.68
N ILE A 96 -1.98 -13.63 -18.52
CA ILE A 96 -1.63 -12.30 -18.05
C ILE A 96 -2.90 -11.48 -17.94
N ASP A 97 -3.24 -11.09 -16.72
CA ASP A 97 -4.27 -10.09 -16.46
C ASP A 97 -3.61 -8.84 -15.86
N LEU A 98 -3.40 -7.81 -16.69
CA LEU A 98 -2.84 -6.53 -16.25
C LEU A 98 -3.81 -5.74 -15.36
N GLY A 99 -5.09 -6.12 -15.33
CA GLY A 99 -6.11 -5.54 -14.46
C GLY A 99 -6.22 -6.23 -13.10
N ALA A 100 -5.60 -7.40 -12.93
CA ALA A 100 -5.59 -8.11 -11.66
C ALA A 100 -4.56 -7.52 -10.70
N SER A 101 -5.01 -7.22 -9.48
CA SER A 101 -4.11 -6.78 -8.39
C SER A 101 -3.47 -7.95 -7.63
N ILE A 102 -3.84 -9.19 -7.95
CA ILE A 102 -3.37 -10.40 -7.28
C ILE A 102 -3.18 -11.54 -8.29
N ASN A 103 -2.13 -12.34 -8.08
CA ASN A 103 -1.89 -13.55 -8.87
C ASN A 103 -2.68 -14.72 -8.26
N LEU A 104 -3.42 -15.45 -9.11
CA LEU A 104 -4.15 -16.65 -8.69
C LEU A 104 -3.50 -17.89 -9.26
N MET A 105 -3.27 -18.87 -8.40
CA MET A 105 -2.80 -20.20 -8.77
C MET A 105 -3.85 -21.24 -8.41
N GLN A 106 -4.13 -22.17 -9.31
CA GLN A 106 -5.02 -23.29 -9.01
C GLN A 106 -4.40 -24.19 -7.94
N LEU A 107 -5.22 -24.71 -7.01
CA LEU A 107 -4.75 -25.59 -5.94
C LEU A 107 -4.06 -26.87 -6.48
N SER A 108 -4.50 -27.37 -7.63
CA SER A 108 -3.85 -28.49 -8.33
C SER A 108 -2.41 -28.15 -8.74
N MET A 109 -2.14 -26.90 -9.16
CA MET A 109 -0.80 -26.42 -9.47
C MET A 109 0.05 -26.30 -8.21
N CYS A 110 -0.51 -25.77 -7.11
CA CYS A 110 0.22 -25.74 -5.83
C CYS A 110 0.67 -27.15 -5.42
N ARG A 111 -0.22 -28.15 -5.54
CA ARG A 111 0.12 -29.56 -5.25
C ARG A 111 1.19 -30.14 -6.19
N ARG A 112 1.25 -29.68 -7.45
CA ARG A 112 2.28 -30.10 -8.42
C ARG A 112 3.65 -29.50 -8.09
N LEU A 113 3.69 -28.29 -7.52
CA LEU A 113 4.93 -27.61 -7.14
C LEU A 113 5.60 -28.23 -5.90
N GLY A 114 4.89 -29.08 -5.14
CA GLY A 114 5.47 -29.78 -4.01
C GLY A 114 5.52 -28.93 -2.76
N GLU A 115 6.69 -28.80 -2.14
CA GLU A 115 7.00 -28.23 -0.80
C GLU A 115 6.66 -26.74 -0.60
N LEU A 116 5.52 -26.27 -1.10
CA LEU A 116 5.03 -24.93 -0.85
C LEU A 116 4.28 -24.88 0.48
N GLU A 117 4.72 -24.01 1.37
CA GLU A 117 4.00 -23.71 2.59
C GLU A 117 2.78 -22.84 2.24
N ILE A 118 1.58 -23.42 2.38
CA ILE A 118 0.34 -22.70 2.12
C ILE A 118 -0.19 -22.14 3.43
N MET A 119 -0.06 -20.83 3.61
CA MET A 119 -0.55 -20.13 4.79
C MET A 119 -2.07 -19.97 4.73
N PRO A 120 -2.83 -20.44 5.75
CA PRO A 120 -4.26 -20.17 5.83
C PRO A 120 -4.55 -18.67 5.84
N THR A 121 -5.57 -18.23 5.11
CA THR A 121 -5.97 -16.82 5.07
C THR A 121 -7.48 -16.66 5.29
N LYS A 122 -7.86 -15.52 5.87
CA LYS A 122 -9.27 -15.11 6.02
C LYS A 122 -9.74 -14.20 4.88
N MET A 123 -8.91 -13.98 3.87
CA MET A 123 -9.21 -13.12 2.73
C MET A 123 -10.41 -13.65 1.91
N THR A 124 -11.17 -12.75 1.32
CA THR A 124 -12.20 -13.04 0.30
C THR A 124 -11.87 -12.25 -0.95
N LEU A 125 -12.03 -12.86 -2.11
CA LEU A 125 -11.79 -12.23 -3.41
C LEU A 125 -13.12 -11.99 -4.10
N GLN A 126 -13.30 -10.79 -4.64
CA GLN A 126 -14.42 -10.48 -5.54
C GLN A 126 -13.90 -10.51 -6.99
N LEU A 127 -14.47 -11.38 -7.80
CA LEU A 127 -14.11 -11.51 -9.21
C LEU A 127 -14.84 -10.48 -10.07
N PHE A 128 -14.43 -10.34 -11.33
CA PHE A 128 -15.03 -9.38 -12.27
C PHE A 128 -16.54 -9.62 -12.49
N ASP A 129 -17.00 -10.87 -12.38
CA ASP A 129 -18.42 -11.25 -12.44
C ASP A 129 -19.19 -10.98 -11.13
N ARG A 130 -18.53 -10.31 -10.17
CA ARG A 130 -19.01 -9.99 -8.81
C ARG A 130 -19.19 -11.19 -7.90
N SER A 131 -18.83 -12.40 -8.33
CA SER A 131 -18.80 -13.56 -7.46
C SER A 131 -17.74 -13.39 -6.37
N ILE A 132 -18.01 -13.96 -5.19
CA ILE A 132 -17.10 -13.92 -4.06
C ILE A 132 -16.54 -15.32 -3.86
N THR A 133 -15.21 -15.44 -3.88
CA THR A 133 -14.51 -16.69 -3.62
C THR A 133 -13.56 -16.57 -2.43
N ARG A 134 -13.20 -17.70 -1.84
CA ARG A 134 -12.25 -17.80 -0.74
C ARG A 134 -11.03 -18.59 -1.23
N PRO A 135 -9.83 -18.00 -1.24
CA PRO A 135 -8.62 -18.75 -1.56
C PRO A 135 -8.36 -19.80 -0.48
N TYR A 136 -7.73 -20.91 -0.88
CA TYR A 136 -7.35 -21.99 0.04
C TYR A 136 -6.28 -21.50 1.05
N GLY A 137 -5.39 -20.62 0.59
CA GLY A 137 -4.35 -19.99 1.39
C GLY A 137 -3.53 -19.02 0.53
N VAL A 138 -2.46 -18.50 1.11
CA VAL A 138 -1.47 -17.64 0.45
C VAL A 138 -0.13 -18.36 0.44
N ILE A 139 0.61 -18.20 -0.65
CA ILE A 139 1.99 -18.65 -0.77
C ILE A 139 2.82 -17.41 -1.04
N GLU A 140 3.91 -17.25 -0.29
CA GLU A 140 4.85 -16.14 -0.44
C GLU A 140 6.11 -16.63 -1.18
N ASP A 141 6.86 -15.70 -1.78
CA ASP A 141 8.18 -15.95 -2.41
C ASP A 141 8.22 -17.05 -3.49
N VAL A 142 7.18 -17.11 -4.33
CA VAL A 142 7.14 -18.02 -5.49
C VAL A 142 7.96 -17.43 -6.65
N LEU A 143 8.99 -18.16 -7.09
CA LEU A 143 9.84 -17.78 -8.21
C LEU A 143 9.19 -18.18 -9.55
N VAL A 144 8.87 -17.19 -10.40
CA VAL A 144 8.15 -17.34 -11.69
C VAL A 144 9.05 -16.94 -12.85
#